data_AF-A0A533XUU8-F1
#
_entry.id   AF-A0A533XUU8-F1
#
_cell.length_a   1.000
_cell.length_b   1.000
_cell.length_c   1.000
_cell.angle_alpha   90.00
_cell.angle_beta   90.00
_cell.angle_gamma   90.00
#
_symmetry.space_group_name_H-M   'P 1'
#
loop_
_entity.id
_entity.type
_entity.pdbx_description
1 polymer ?
#
loop_
_entity_poly.entity_id
_entity_poly.type
_entity_poly.pdbx_seq_one_letter_code
_entity_poly.pdbx_strand_id
1 'polypeptide(L)'
;MASGWSLSQYGGAWHEDACVQASISDSKLVIDIEVKEDADTITVTASSSDGVRYTGDYRYREGSDSNGLAYFERFQGPTGQILVGERREVGRQPSRWIVTLT
;
A
#
# COMPACT_ATOMS: atom_id res chain seq x y z
N MET A 1 -8.90 13.16 -0.23
CA MET A 1 -8.74 11.81 -0.82
C MET A 1 -7.85 11.98 -2.02
N ALA A 2 -6.73 11.28 -2.04
CA ALA A 2 -5.84 11.23 -3.20
C ALA A 2 -6.13 9.95 -3.99
N SER A 3 -5.93 10.02 -5.30
CA SER A 3 -6.02 8.88 -6.22
C SER A 3 -4.64 8.57 -6.80
N GLY A 4 -4.47 7.41 -7.41
CA GLY A 4 -3.28 7.13 -8.19
C GLY A 4 -3.16 5.67 -8.57
N TRP A 5 -1.95 5.14 -8.54
CA TRP A 5 -1.67 3.77 -8.98
C TRP A 5 -0.70 3.07 -8.03
N SER A 6 -0.77 1.74 -8.04
CA SER A 6 0.07 0.82 -7.28
C SER A 6 0.79 -0.11 -8.24
N LEU A 7 2.09 -0.31 -8.03
CA LEU A 7 2.86 -1.40 -8.64
C LEU A 7 3.24 -2.40 -7.56
N SER A 8 2.83 -3.65 -7.75
CA SER A 8 3.10 -4.74 -6.80
C SER A 8 3.86 -5.87 -7.46
N GLN A 9 4.84 -6.44 -6.76
CA GLN A 9 5.58 -7.59 -7.26
C GLN A 9 5.02 -8.89 -6.66
N TYR A 10 4.47 -9.79 -7.47
CA TYR A 10 4.11 -11.14 -7.03
C TYR A 10 4.22 -12.13 -8.18
N GLY A 11 4.53 -13.39 -7.86
CA GLY A 11 4.76 -14.43 -8.88
C GLY A 11 5.96 -14.16 -9.80
N GLY A 12 6.88 -13.29 -9.40
CA GLY A 12 8.03 -12.87 -10.21
C GLY A 12 7.75 -11.79 -11.26
N ALA A 13 6.51 -11.29 -11.33
CA ALA A 13 6.10 -10.23 -12.25
C ALA A 13 5.64 -8.97 -11.51
N TRP A 14 5.61 -7.84 -12.22
CA TRP A 14 5.04 -6.58 -11.75
C TRP A 14 3.61 -6.43 -12.24
N HIS A 15 2.74 -6.01 -11.35
CA HIS A 15 1.31 -5.84 -11.60
C HIS A 15 0.88 -4.41 -11.25
N GLU A 16 0.08 -3.81 -12.12
CA GLU A 16 -0.42 -2.44 -11.96
C GLU A 16 -1.88 -2.43 -11.52
N ASP A 17 -2.10 -1.93 -10.32
CA ASP A 17 -3.39 -1.85 -9.65
C ASP A 17 -3.81 -0.39 -9.44
N ALA A 18 -5.11 -0.15 -9.37
CA ALA A 18 -5.64 1.20 -9.16
C ALA A 18 -5.63 1.55 -7.67
N CYS A 19 -5.05 2.69 -7.31
CA CYS A 19 -5.24 3.26 -5.97
C CYS A 19 -6.49 4.13 -6.02
N VAL A 20 -7.60 3.57 -5.51
CA VAL A 20 -8.92 4.20 -5.59
C VAL A 20 -9.18 5.17 -4.46
N GLN A 21 -8.52 4.97 -3.31
CA GLN A 21 -8.62 5.86 -2.18
C GLN A 21 -7.33 5.86 -1.36
N ALA A 22 -6.80 7.05 -1.09
CA ALA A 22 -5.74 7.21 -0.09
C ALA A 22 -6.02 8.40 0.84
N SER A 23 -5.78 8.15 2.13
CA SER A 23 -5.75 9.14 3.20
C SER A 23 -4.41 9.04 3.91
N ILE A 24 -3.60 10.09 3.80
CA ILE A 24 -2.28 10.16 4.40
C ILE A 24 -2.14 11.42 5.26
N SER A 25 -1.64 11.24 6.47
CA SER A 25 -1.18 12.27 7.39
C SER A 25 0.16 11.84 7.97
N ASP A 26 0.84 12.74 8.67
CA ASP A 26 2.15 12.44 9.29
C ASP A 26 2.12 11.33 10.35
N SER A 27 0.93 10.88 10.77
CA SER A 27 0.79 9.80 11.76
C SER A 27 0.01 8.58 11.26
N LYS A 28 -0.72 8.70 10.15
CA LYS A 28 -1.63 7.65 9.68
C LYS A 28 -1.67 7.55 8.17
N LEU A 29 -1.70 6.31 7.70
CA LEU A 29 -1.86 5.93 6.31
C LEU A 29 -3.01 4.94 6.18
N VAL A 30 -3.97 5.26 5.31
CA VAL A 30 -5.01 4.33 4.87
C VAL A 30 -5.06 4.37 3.34
N ILE A 31 -4.92 3.22 2.70
CA ILE A 31 -4.96 3.09 1.24
C ILE A 31 -5.86 1.92 0.87
N ASP A 32 -6.75 2.13 -0.10
CA ASP A 32 -7.50 1.09 -0.78
C ASP A 32 -6.99 0.96 -2.23
N ILE A 33 -6.63 -0.28 -2.60
CA ILE A 33 -6.08 -0.66 -3.90
C ILE A 33 -7.00 -1.69 -4.53
N GLU A 34 -7.57 -1.41 -5.70
CA GLU A 34 -8.36 -2.37 -6.46
C GLU A 34 -7.44 -3.25 -7.31
N VAL A 35 -7.43 -4.54 -7.01
CA VAL A 35 -6.65 -5.55 -7.73
C VAL A 35 -7.42 -6.00 -8.96
N LYS A 36 -6.89 -5.71 -10.15
CA LYS A 36 -7.61 -5.95 -11.42
C LYS A 36 -7.78 -7.44 -11.73
N GLU A 37 -6.82 -8.28 -11.35
CA GLU A 37 -6.83 -9.70 -11.70
C GLU A 37 -7.88 -10.49 -10.92
N ASP A 38 -8.10 -10.14 -9.64
CA ASP A 38 -8.93 -10.92 -8.71
C ASP A 38 -10.22 -10.20 -8.25
N ALA A 39 -10.44 -8.96 -8.71
CA ALA A 39 -11.57 -8.09 -8.30
C ALA A 39 -11.69 -7.93 -6.76
N ASP A 40 -10.59 -8.11 -6.04
CA ASP A 40 -10.49 -7.89 -4.59
C ASP A 40 -9.95 -6.46 -4.31
N THR A 41 -10.19 -5.96 -3.10
CA THR A 41 -9.71 -4.66 -2.65
C THR A 41 -8.72 -4.82 -1.51
N ILE A 42 -7.46 -4.47 -1.76
CA ILE A 42 -6.44 -4.45 -0.74
C ILE A 42 -6.57 -3.16 0.08
N THR A 43 -6.89 -3.28 1.36
CA THR A 43 -6.85 -2.16 2.31
C THR A 43 -5.58 -2.24 3.15
N VAL A 44 -4.77 -1.17 3.11
CA VAL A 44 -3.61 -0.95 3.97
C VAL A 44 -4.01 0.00 5.10
N THR A 45 -3.67 -0.33 6.34
CA THR A 45 -3.80 0.58 7.49
C THR A 45 -2.49 0.59 8.26
N ALA A 46 -1.81 1.73 8.26
CA ALA A 46 -0.50 1.88 8.88
C ALA A 46 -0.38 3.19 9.65
N SER A 47 0.57 3.22 10.58
CA SER A 47 0.88 4.38 11.41
C SER A 47 2.35 4.76 11.29
N SER A 48 2.65 6.04 11.55
CA SER A 48 4.00 6.58 11.59
C SER A 48 4.24 7.35 12.89
N SER A 49 5.47 7.29 13.39
CA SER A 49 5.95 8.12 14.50
C SER A 49 6.85 9.27 14.04
N ASP A 50 7.37 9.20 12.81
CA ASP A 50 8.36 10.15 12.27
C ASP A 50 7.84 10.92 11.04
N GLY A 51 6.61 10.68 10.59
CA GLY A 51 6.01 11.29 9.40
C GLY A 51 6.47 10.68 8.07
N VAL A 52 7.50 9.83 8.11
CA VAL A 52 8.22 9.35 6.92
C VAL A 52 8.03 7.86 6.73
N ARG A 53 8.05 7.07 7.80
CA ARG A 53 7.95 5.61 7.76
C ARG A 53 6.65 5.14 8.37
N TYR A 54 5.92 4.33 7.63
CA TYR A 54 4.63 3.77 8.01
C TYR A 54 4.77 2.26 8.17
N THR A 55 4.19 1.73 9.24
CA THR A 55 4.10 0.28 9.48
C THR A 55 2.70 -0.06 9.94
N GLY A 56 2.15 -1.15 9.42
CA GLY A 56 0.86 -1.67 9.84
C GLY A 56 0.46 -2.90 9.07
N ASP A 57 -0.84 -3.13 8.98
CA ASP A 57 -1.44 -4.32 8.39
C ASP A 57 -1.99 -4.04 6.99
N TYR A 58 -2.11 -5.10 6.19
CA TYR A 58 -2.94 -5.09 4.99
C TYR A 58 -3.86 -6.30 4.92
N ARG A 59 -4.95 -6.15 4.16
CA ARG A 59 -5.99 -7.17 3.96
C ARG A 59 -6.55 -7.13 2.55
N TYR A 60 -6.89 -8.29 1.97
CA TYR A 60 -7.50 -8.39 0.62
C TYR A 60 -9.00 -8.04 0.58
N ARG A 61 -9.66 -7.98 1.73
CA ARG A 61 -11.06 -7.53 1.83
C ARG A 61 -11.27 -6.67 3.06
N GLU A 62 -12.09 -5.64 2.92
CA GLU A 62 -12.48 -4.82 4.06
C GLU A 62 -13.16 -5.68 5.13
N GLY A 63 -12.79 -5.47 6.39
CA GLY A 63 -13.34 -6.22 7.52
C GLY A 63 -12.81 -7.65 7.69
N SER A 64 -11.90 -8.13 6.81
CA SER A 64 -11.23 -9.42 7.01
C SER A 64 -10.07 -9.32 8.02
N ASP A 65 -9.58 -10.48 8.45
CA ASP A 65 -8.35 -10.61 9.21
C ASP A 65 -7.14 -10.06 8.43
N SER A 66 -6.10 -9.67 9.17
CA SER A 66 -4.83 -9.24 8.61
C SER A 66 -4.21 -10.39 7.80
N ASN A 67 -3.79 -10.08 6.58
CA ASN A 67 -3.10 -11.03 5.72
C ASN A 67 -1.57 -10.91 5.87
N GLY A 68 -1.10 -9.83 6.48
CA GLY A 68 0.32 -9.57 6.68
C GLY A 68 0.62 -8.13 7.02
N LEU A 69 1.92 -7.84 7.12
CA LEU A 69 2.43 -6.51 7.43
C LEU A 69 2.78 -5.75 6.16
N ALA A 70 2.54 -4.44 6.20
CA ALA A 70 2.93 -3.48 5.18
C ALA A 70 3.88 -2.44 5.80
N TYR A 71 4.96 -2.15 5.07
CA TYR A 71 5.96 -1.16 5.43
C TYR A 71 6.12 -0.19 4.27
N PHE A 72 6.08 1.12 4.54
CA PHE A 72 6.23 2.15 3.53
C PHE A 72 7.14 3.28 4.00
N GLU A 73 7.97 3.79 3.10
CA GLU A 73 8.65 5.07 3.23
C GLU A 73 8.00 6.08 2.28
N ARG A 74 7.70 7.28 2.81
CA ARG A 74 7.06 8.38 2.09
C ARG A 74 8.11 9.34 1.53
N PHE A 75 7.97 9.61 0.23
CA PHE A 75 8.75 10.58 -0.51
C PHE A 75 7.81 11.65 -1.06
N GLN A 76 8.01 12.90 -0.65
CA GLN A 76 7.24 14.05 -1.12
C GLN A 76 7.96 14.70 -2.31
N GLY A 77 7.33 14.70 -3.48
CA GLY A 77 7.84 15.37 -4.67
C GLY A 77 6.98 16.58 -5.08
N PRO A 78 7.43 17.37 -6.07
CA PRO A 78 6.66 18.50 -6.61
C PRO A 78 5.36 18.07 -7.29
N THR A 79 5.30 16.84 -7.78
CA THR A 79 4.21 16.28 -8.58
C THR A 79 3.29 15.34 -7.80
N GLY A 80 3.50 15.18 -6.49
CA GLY A 80 2.71 14.27 -5.66
C GLY A 80 3.54 13.54 -4.60
N GLN A 81 2.97 12.48 -4.06
CA GLN A 81 3.58 11.64 -3.02
C GLN A 81 3.86 10.25 -3.58
N ILE A 82 5.03 9.71 -3.25
CA ILE A 82 5.39 8.33 -3.59
C ILE A 82 5.61 7.57 -2.28
N LEU A 83 4.96 6.42 -2.14
CA LEU A 83 5.17 5.48 -1.06
C LEU A 83 5.90 4.28 -1.64
N VAL A 84 7.12 4.01 -1.17
CA VAL A 84 7.89 2.83 -1.57
C VAL A 84 7.97 1.90 -0.37
N GLY A 85 7.66 0.64 -0.59
CA GLY A 85 7.44 -0.27 0.51
C GLY A 85 7.50 -1.74 0.14
N GLU A 86 7.10 -2.54 1.10
CA GLU A 86 6.95 -3.97 0.94
C GLU A 86 5.81 -4.51 1.78
N ARG A 87 5.24 -5.61 1.31
CA ARG A 87 4.28 -6.43 2.04
C ARG A 87 4.90 -7.77 2.41
N ARG A 88 4.57 -8.27 3.60
CA ARG A 88 5.08 -9.53 4.15
C ARG A 88 3.93 -10.38 4.65
N GLU A 89 3.69 -11.51 4.00
CA GLU A 89 2.79 -12.57 4.47
C GLU A 89 3.60 -13.67 5.14
N VAL A 90 3.03 -14.28 6.19
CA VAL A 90 3.67 -15.42 6.86
C VAL A 90 3.84 -16.57 5.87
N GLY A 91 5.07 -17.07 5.73
CA GLY A 91 5.38 -18.17 4.82
C GLY A 91 5.55 -17.78 3.35
N ARG A 92 5.52 -16.49 3.00
CA ARG A 92 5.81 -15.99 1.65
C ARG A 92 7.06 -15.08 1.63
N GLN A 93 7.67 -14.96 0.45
CA GLN A 93 8.73 -13.98 0.26
C GLN A 93 8.16 -12.56 0.30
N PRO A 94 8.87 -11.59 0.92
CA PRO A 94 8.50 -10.18 0.85
C PRO A 94 8.33 -9.71 -0.59
N SER A 95 7.30 -8.92 -0.81
CA SER A 95 6.92 -8.41 -2.12
C SER A 95 7.01 -6.89 -2.12
N ARG A 96 7.57 -6.30 -3.18
CA ARG A 96 7.71 -4.83 -3.27
C ARG A 96 6.39 -4.17 -3.64
N TRP A 97 6.20 -2.97 -3.11
CA TRP A 97 5.10 -2.08 -3.43
C TRP A 97 5.60 -0.66 -3.72
N ILE A 98 5.05 -0.05 -4.76
CA ILE A 98 5.25 1.35 -5.09
C ILE A 98 3.87 1.96 -5.32
N VAL A 99 3.48 2.97 -4.53
CA VAL A 99 2.21 3.66 -4.67
C VAL A 99 2.48 5.13 -4.97
N THR A 100 1.92 5.62 -6.06
CA THR A 100 1.96 7.05 -6.39
C THR A 100 0.60 7.66 -6.11
N LEU A 101 0.58 8.77 -5.38
CA LEU A 101 -0.62 9.53 -5.02
C LEU A 101 -0.52 10.93 -5.62
N THR A 102 -1.57 11.35 -6.31
CA THR A 102 -1.73 12.69 -6.92
C THR A 102 -2.86 13.45 -6.28
#